data_AF-A0A2D4LXF5-F1
#
_entry.id   AF-A0A2D4LXF5-F1
#
_cell.length_a   1.000
_cell.length_b   1.000
_cell.length_c   1.000
_cell.angle_alpha   90.00
_cell.angle_beta   90.00
_cell.angle_gamma   90.00
#
_symmetry.space_group_name_H-M   'P 1'
#
loop_
_entity.id
_entity.type
_entity.pdbx_description
1 polymer ?
#
loop_
_entity_poly.entity_id
_entity_poly.type
_entity_poly.pdbx_seq_one_letter_code
_entity_poly.pdbx_strand_id
1 'polypeptide(L)'
;KSPPPKVPQPERLDEVYEALKKGLSAYLEVHQQELEKLSTQIRESKRNSRLGFLYDLDKQVKSIERFLRRLEFHASKIDELYEAYCIQRRLRDGAHNMVKAYTAGSPGSKEARESLAEAGKGYKEYTENMCLLESELESQLGEFH
;
A
#
# COMPACT_ATOMS: atom_id res chain seq x y z
N LYS A 1 -6.92 16.48 22.75
CA LYS A 1 -6.53 15.24 23.45
C LYS A 1 -6.00 14.29 22.39
N SER A 2 -4.71 14.05 22.35
CA SER A 2 -4.12 13.06 21.44
C SER A 2 -4.72 11.69 21.77
N PRO A 3 -5.13 10.89 20.77
CA PRO A 3 -5.49 9.50 21.03
C PRO A 3 -4.29 8.82 21.70
N PRO A 4 -4.52 7.82 22.58
CA PRO A 4 -3.43 7.04 23.13
C PRO A 4 -2.58 6.50 21.96
N PRO A 5 -1.24 6.49 22.07
CA PRO A 5 -0.40 5.93 21.03
C PRO A 5 -0.89 4.51 20.76
N LYS A 6 -1.43 4.27 19.56
CA LYS A 6 -1.72 2.90 19.14
C LYS A 6 -0.38 2.17 19.15
N VAL A 7 -0.37 0.96 19.71
CA VAL A 7 0.80 0.08 19.52
C VAL A 7 0.73 -0.39 18.07
N PRO A 8 1.82 -0.32 17.28
CA PRO A 8 1.83 -0.85 15.93
C PRO A 8 1.32 -2.29 15.89
N GLN A 9 0.58 -2.65 14.84
CA GLN A 9 -0.04 -3.95 14.63
C GLN A 9 0.43 -4.59 13.32
N PRO A 10 1.68 -5.10 13.27
CA PRO A 10 2.27 -5.61 12.03
C PRO A 10 1.48 -6.74 11.40
N GLU A 11 0.98 -7.69 12.20
CA GLU A 11 0.24 -8.84 11.71
C GLU A 11 -1.06 -8.40 11.03
N ARG A 12 -1.77 -7.44 11.64
CA ARG A 12 -2.99 -6.88 11.05
C ARG A 12 -2.69 -6.08 9.77
N LEU A 13 -1.58 -5.34 9.75
CA LEU A 13 -1.16 -4.64 8.53
C LEU A 13 -0.87 -5.62 7.39
N ASP A 14 -0.16 -6.71 7.68
CA ASP A 14 0.16 -7.75 6.70
C ASP A 14 -1.15 -8.38 6.15
N GLU A 15 -2.15 -8.64 7.00
CA GLU A 15 -3.49 -9.09 6.58
C GLU A 15 -4.21 -8.09 5.67
N VAL A 16 -4.16 -6.80 6.02
CA VAL A 16 -4.78 -5.73 5.22
C VAL A 16 -4.11 -5.59 3.86
N TYR A 17 -2.76 -5.62 3.82
CA TYR A 17 -2.00 -5.59 2.58
C TYR A 17 -2.39 -6.74 1.65
N GLU A 18 -2.41 -7.97 2.16
CA GLU A 18 -2.77 -9.15 1.36
C GLU A 18 -4.22 -9.09 0.85
N ALA A 19 -5.16 -8.62 1.69
CA ALA A 19 -6.54 -8.43 1.28
C ALA A 19 -6.67 -7.40 0.15
N LEU A 20 -5.98 -6.27 0.26
CA LEU A 20 -5.96 -5.21 -0.76
C LEU A 20 -5.34 -5.71 -2.07
N LYS A 21 -4.19 -6.40 -2.00
CA LYS A 21 -3.52 -6.98 -3.18
C LYS A 21 -4.41 -7.96 -3.90
N LYS A 22 -5.02 -8.89 -3.16
CA LYS A 22 -5.93 -9.88 -3.73
C LYS A 22 -7.14 -9.23 -4.40
N GLY A 23 -7.76 -8.24 -3.75
CA GLY A 23 -8.91 -7.51 -4.29
C GLY A 23 -8.56 -6.78 -5.59
N LEU A 24 -7.46 -6.03 -5.60
CA LEU A 24 -7.00 -5.30 -6.78
C LEU A 24 -6.62 -6.21 -7.94
N SER A 25 -5.92 -7.32 -7.67
CA SER A 25 -5.60 -8.31 -8.71
C SER A 25 -6.86 -8.90 -9.33
N ALA A 26 -7.87 -9.24 -8.52
CA ALA A 26 -9.14 -9.75 -9.04
C ALA A 26 -9.88 -8.71 -9.90
N TYR A 27 -9.90 -7.43 -9.47
CA TYR A 27 -10.53 -6.35 -10.25
C TYR A 27 -9.82 -6.09 -11.57
N LEU A 28 -8.48 -6.06 -11.54
CA LEU A 28 -7.66 -5.92 -12.75
C LEU A 28 -7.94 -7.05 -13.74
N GLU A 29 -7.97 -8.30 -13.27
CA GLU A 29 -8.22 -9.47 -14.11
C GLU A 29 -9.61 -9.40 -14.77
N VAL A 30 -10.66 -9.09 -14.00
CA VAL A 30 -12.04 -8.98 -14.52
C VAL A 30 -12.13 -7.91 -15.61
N HIS A 31 -11.55 -6.73 -15.38
CA HIS A 31 -11.61 -5.64 -16.36
C HIS A 31 -10.69 -5.84 -17.57
N GLN A 32 -9.56 -6.56 -17.43
CA GLN A 32 -8.75 -6.98 -18.56
C GLN A 32 -9.51 -7.96 -19.45
N GLN A 33 -10.19 -8.95 -18.87
CA GLN A 33 -11.04 -9.89 -19.62
C GLN A 33 -12.22 -9.16 -20.32
N GLU A 34 -12.82 -8.16 -19.67
CA GLU A 34 -13.86 -7.33 -20.27
C GLU A 34 -13.32 -6.54 -21.49
N LEU A 35 -12.14 -5.96 -21.36
CA LEU A 35 -11.46 -5.24 -22.43
C LEU A 35 -11.16 -6.15 -23.63
N GLU A 36 -10.71 -7.38 -23.39
CA GLU A 36 -10.46 -8.38 -24.42
C GLU A 36 -11.75 -8.78 -25.17
N LYS A 37 -12.85 -8.96 -24.43
CA LYS A 37 -14.17 -9.26 -25.01
C LYS A 37 -14.64 -8.12 -25.91
N LEU A 38 -14.60 -6.87 -25.44
CA LEU A 38 -14.98 -5.71 -26.24
C LEU A 38 -14.09 -5.55 -27.47
N SER A 39 -12.78 -5.75 -27.32
CA SER A 39 -11.83 -5.69 -28.44
C SER A 39 -12.14 -6.74 -29.51
N THR A 40 -12.54 -7.95 -29.10
CA THR A 40 -12.98 -9.03 -30.00
C THR A 40 -14.27 -8.66 -30.70
N GLN A 41 -15.26 -8.15 -29.95
CA GLN A 41 -16.54 -7.72 -30.51
C GLN A 41 -16.37 -6.60 -31.55
N ILE A 42 -15.48 -5.63 -31.31
CA ILE A 42 -15.16 -4.58 -32.29
C ILE A 42 -14.58 -5.18 -33.58
N ARG A 43 -13.64 -6.12 -33.48
CA ARG A 43 -13.04 -6.77 -34.66
C ARG A 43 -14.07 -7.50 -35.50
N GLU A 44 -14.97 -8.24 -34.87
CA GLU A 44 -16.01 -9.03 -35.55
C GLU A 44 -17.13 -8.16 -36.12
N SER A 45 -17.45 -7.03 -35.47
CA SER A 45 -18.57 -6.17 -35.84
C SER A 45 -18.23 -5.16 -36.96
N LYS A 46 -16.94 -4.91 -37.22
CA LYS A 46 -16.45 -3.85 -38.12
C LYS A 46 -17.03 -3.85 -39.55
N ARG A 47 -17.41 -5.02 -40.08
CA ARG A 47 -17.95 -5.16 -41.44
C ARG A 47 -19.48 -5.19 -41.51
N ASN A 48 -20.14 -5.45 -40.38
CA ASN A 48 -21.56 -5.83 -40.35
C ASN A 48 -22.44 -4.91 -39.50
N SER A 49 -21.85 -3.92 -38.80
CA SER A 49 -22.56 -3.06 -37.85
C SER A 49 -22.60 -1.58 -38.27
N ARG A 50 -23.58 -0.85 -37.74
CA ARG A 50 -23.70 0.61 -37.94
C ARG A 50 -22.58 1.37 -37.22
N LEU A 51 -22.17 2.52 -37.77
CA LEU A 51 -21.10 3.35 -37.21
C LEU A 51 -21.34 3.75 -35.75
N GLY A 52 -22.58 4.08 -35.38
CA GLY A 52 -22.93 4.43 -33.99
C GLY A 52 -22.66 3.31 -32.98
N PHE A 53 -22.92 2.06 -33.35
CA PHE A 53 -22.63 0.90 -32.50
C PHE A 53 -21.13 0.73 -32.26
N LEU A 54 -20.31 0.88 -33.31
CA LEU A 54 -18.85 0.80 -33.18
C LEU A 54 -18.29 1.93 -32.30
N TYR A 55 -18.90 3.11 -32.37
CA TYR A 55 -18.53 4.26 -31.53
C TYR A 55 -18.88 4.04 -30.05
N ASP A 56 -20.02 3.44 -29.75
CA ASP A 56 -20.39 3.10 -28.37
C ASP A 56 -19.46 2.03 -27.77
N LEU A 57 -19.04 1.04 -28.57
CA LEU A 57 -18.04 0.07 -28.14
C LEU A 57 -16.67 0.72 -27.88
N ASP A 58 -16.20 1.61 -28.76
CA ASP A 58 -14.94 2.36 -28.56
C ASP A 58 -14.98 3.22 -27.29
N LYS A 59 -16.13 3.84 -26.99
CA LYS A 59 -16.33 4.56 -25.73
C LYS A 59 -16.20 3.66 -24.51
N GLN A 60 -16.79 2.47 -24.54
CA GLN A 60 -16.69 1.50 -23.44
C GLN A 60 -15.25 1.04 -23.23
N VAL A 61 -14.55 0.68 -24.32
CA VAL A 61 -13.12 0.33 -24.30
C VAL A 61 -12.30 1.42 -23.60
N LYS A 62 -12.43 2.68 -24.06
CA LYS A 62 -11.71 3.81 -23.46
C LYS A 62 -12.06 4.04 -21.99
N SER A 63 -13.29 3.74 -21.59
CA SER A 63 -13.71 3.85 -20.19
C SER A 63 -13.01 2.81 -19.32
N ILE A 64 -12.99 1.55 -19.77
CA ILE A 64 -12.33 0.45 -19.06
C ILE A 64 -10.82 0.65 -19.02
N GLU A 65 -10.18 1.09 -20.10
CA GLU A 65 -8.76 1.41 -20.10
C GLU A 65 -8.39 2.50 -19.09
N ARG A 66 -9.23 3.53 -18.93
CA ARG A 66 -9.03 4.55 -17.90
C ARG A 66 -9.20 3.97 -16.50
N PHE A 67 -10.15 3.07 -16.32
CA PHE A 67 -10.38 2.41 -15.04
C PHE A 67 -9.22 1.49 -14.65
N LEU A 68 -8.73 0.67 -15.59
CA LEU A 68 -7.54 -0.17 -15.39
C LEU A 68 -6.32 0.65 -14.95
N ARG A 69 -6.04 1.78 -15.62
CA ARG A 69 -4.94 2.67 -15.20
C ARG A 69 -5.10 3.19 -13.77
N ARG A 70 -6.33 3.46 -13.32
CA ARG A 70 -6.59 3.86 -11.92
C ARG A 70 -6.30 2.71 -10.97
N LEU A 71 -6.74 1.49 -11.28
CA LEU A 71 -6.46 0.29 -10.47
C LEU A 71 -4.96 0.00 -10.38
N GLU A 72 -4.23 0.12 -11.49
CA GLU A 72 -2.76 -0.04 -11.52
C GLU A 72 -2.08 0.99 -10.61
N PHE A 73 -2.51 2.25 -10.67
CA PHE A 73 -2.00 3.29 -9.77
C PHE A 73 -2.26 2.96 -8.29
N HIS A 74 -3.46 2.49 -7.95
CA HIS A 74 -3.78 2.07 -6.59
C HIS A 74 -2.94 0.87 -6.14
N ALA A 75 -2.69 -0.11 -7.02
CA ALA A 75 -1.82 -1.23 -6.72
C ALA A 75 -0.40 -0.77 -6.39
N SER A 76 0.17 0.14 -7.18
CA SER A 76 1.50 0.72 -6.90
C SER A 76 1.52 1.50 -5.59
N LYS A 77 0.48 2.29 -5.28
CA LYS A 77 0.40 3.05 -4.01
C LYS A 77 0.34 2.12 -2.79
N ILE A 78 -0.37 1.00 -2.87
CA ILE A 78 -0.43 0.01 -1.79
C ILE A 78 0.93 -0.67 -1.58
N ASP A 79 1.60 -1.06 -2.67
CA ASP A 79 2.95 -1.64 -2.59
C ASP A 79 3.94 -0.64 -1.96
N GLU A 80 3.91 0.62 -2.37
CA GLU A 80 4.76 1.68 -1.82
C GLU A 80 4.53 1.89 -0.30
N LEU A 81 3.27 1.94 0.14
CA LEU A 81 2.93 2.07 1.56
C LEU A 81 3.43 0.89 2.38
N TYR A 82 3.28 -0.33 1.86
CA TYR A 82 3.72 -1.55 2.54
C TYR A 82 5.25 -1.65 2.63
N GLU A 83 5.96 -1.29 1.55
CA GLU A 83 7.42 -1.20 1.55
C GLU A 83 7.93 -0.17 2.55
N ALA A 84 7.32 1.02 2.58
CA ALA A 84 7.63 2.07 3.56
C ALA A 84 7.43 1.56 4.99
N TYR A 85 6.34 0.83 5.26
CA TYR A 85 6.09 0.22 6.56
C TYR A 85 7.15 -0.82 6.93
N CYS A 86 7.55 -1.68 6.00
CA CYS A 86 8.59 -2.68 6.24
C CYS A 86 9.93 -2.05 6.61
N ILE A 87 10.32 -0.97 5.92
CA ILE A 87 11.52 -0.19 6.26
C ILE A 87 11.38 0.40 7.67
N GLN A 88 10.23 0.99 7.97
CA GLN A 88 9.96 1.64 9.25
C GLN A 88 9.99 0.65 10.42
N ARG A 89 9.42 -0.56 10.24
CA ARG A 89 9.49 -1.70 11.17
C ARG A 89 10.92 -2.10 11.46
N ARG A 90 11.75 -2.28 10.42
CA ARG A 90 13.17 -2.64 10.56
C ARG A 90 13.97 -1.58 11.31
N LEU A 91 13.73 -0.30 11.05
CA LEU A 91 14.38 0.81 11.76
C LEU A 91 13.99 0.84 13.24
N ARG A 92 12.71 0.63 13.55
CA ARG A 92 12.22 0.51 14.93
C ARG A 92 12.91 -0.62 15.68
N ASP A 93 12.99 -1.80 15.08
CA ASP A 93 13.62 -2.97 15.71
C ASP A 93 15.13 -2.74 15.94
N GLY A 94 15.81 -2.11 14.99
CA GLY A 94 17.20 -1.70 15.15
C GLY A 94 17.41 -0.75 16.33
N ALA A 95 16.59 0.30 16.42
CA ALA A 95 16.62 1.26 17.52
C ALA A 95 16.33 0.59 18.88
N HIS A 96 15.34 -0.31 18.94
CA HIS A 96 15.02 -1.07 20.15
C HIS A 96 16.18 -1.95 20.62
N ASN A 97 16.85 -2.63 19.67
CA ASN A 97 18.02 -3.45 19.96
C ASN A 97 19.19 -2.61 20.48
N MET A 98 19.42 -1.42 19.92
CA MET A 98 20.43 -0.49 20.43
C MET A 98 20.10 -0.02 21.85
N VAL A 99 18.84 0.37 22.13
CA VAL A 99 18.39 0.76 23.48
C VAL A 99 18.65 -0.36 24.49
N LYS A 100 18.30 -1.61 24.15
CA LYS A 100 18.58 -2.77 25.00
C LYS A 100 20.07 -2.95 25.26
N ALA A 101 20.91 -2.88 24.22
CA ALA A 101 22.36 -3.06 24.33
C ALA A 101 23.00 -2.00 25.24
N TYR A 102 22.68 -0.72 25.05
CA TYR A 102 23.20 0.38 25.86
C TYR A 102 22.66 0.41 27.29
N THR A 103 21.48 -0.17 27.54
CA THR A 103 20.92 -0.29 28.89
C THR A 103 21.52 -1.48 29.64
N ALA A 104 21.80 -2.58 28.94
CA ALA A 104 22.41 -3.78 29.51
C ALA A 104 23.91 -3.61 29.82
N GLY A 105 24.63 -2.83 29.01
CA GLY A 105 25.96 -2.34 29.38
C GLY A 105 25.85 -1.15 30.34
N SER A 106 26.71 -1.03 31.35
CA SER A 106 26.78 0.23 32.12
C SER A 106 27.19 1.37 31.19
N PRO A 107 26.39 2.46 31.05
CA PRO A 107 26.76 3.59 30.21
C PRO A 107 27.82 4.44 30.94
N GLY A 108 29.06 3.95 30.88
CA GLY A 108 30.23 4.56 31.51
C GLY A 108 30.74 5.79 30.77
N SER A 109 30.54 5.87 29.45
CA SER A 109 30.96 7.01 28.62
C SER A 109 29.81 7.96 28.28
N LYS A 110 30.15 9.20 27.95
CA LYS A 110 29.19 10.24 27.53
C LYS A 110 28.54 9.86 26.21
N GLU A 111 29.35 9.35 25.28
CA GLU A 111 28.94 8.93 23.93
C GLU A 111 27.92 7.79 23.99
N ALA A 112 28.07 6.85 24.94
CA ALA A 112 27.12 5.77 25.14
C ALA A 112 25.75 6.29 25.62
N ARG A 113 25.73 7.34 26.45
CA ARG A 113 24.48 7.98 26.91
C ARG A 113 23.79 8.75 25.80
N GLU A 114 24.56 9.46 24.97
CA GLU A 114 24.04 10.18 23.81
C GLU A 114 23.45 9.21 22.78
N SER A 115 24.18 8.12 22.48
CA SER A 115 23.70 7.06 21.57
C SER A 115 22.42 6.38 22.08
N LEU A 116 22.33 6.13 23.39
CA LEU A 116 21.12 5.60 24.02
C LEU A 116 19.94 6.57 23.89
N ALA A 117 20.17 7.86 24.10
CA ALA A 117 19.13 8.87 23.98
C ALA A 117 18.62 9.00 22.54
N GLU A 118 19.52 8.99 21.56
CA GLU A 118 19.18 9.02 20.13
C GLU A 118 18.40 7.77 19.71
N ALA A 119 18.86 6.57 20.10
CA ALA A 119 18.16 5.33 19.82
C ALA A 119 16.77 5.29 20.47
N GLY A 120 16.63 5.82 21.69
CA GLY A 120 15.34 5.94 22.37
C GLY A 120 14.38 6.89 21.65
N LYS A 121 14.88 8.03 21.16
CA LYS A 121 14.11 8.98 20.35
C LYS A 121 13.68 8.34 19.03
N GLY A 122 14.62 7.73 18.31
CA GLY A 122 14.36 7.04 17.04
C GLY A 122 13.31 5.93 17.21
N TYR A 123 13.42 5.08 18.22
CA TYR A 123 12.43 4.04 18.51
C TYR A 123 11.01 4.61 18.65
N LYS A 124 10.87 5.75 19.33
CA LYS A 124 9.57 6.39 19.54
C LYS A 124 9.01 6.97 18.23
N GLU A 125 9.81 7.72 17.48
CA GLU A 125 9.42 8.28 16.17
C GLU A 125 9.04 7.17 15.18
N TYR A 126 9.83 6.11 15.12
CA TYR A 126 9.56 4.97 14.25
C TYR A 126 8.27 4.24 14.63
N THR A 127 7.98 4.13 15.93
CA THR A 127 6.70 3.56 16.41
C THR A 127 5.50 4.41 15.99
N GLU A 128 5.60 5.74 16.09
CA GLU A 128 4.55 6.66 15.67
C GLU A 128 4.32 6.61 14.15
N ASN A 129 5.40 6.60 13.35
CA ASN A 129 5.33 6.47 11.90
C ASN A 129 4.70 5.16 11.44
N MET A 130 5.00 4.03 12.12
CA MET A 130 4.34 2.75 11.82
C MET A 130 2.82 2.86 11.97
N CYS A 131 2.32 3.50 13.02
CA CYS A 131 0.88 3.65 13.25
C CYS A 131 0.20 4.55 12.20
N LEU A 132 0.93 5.56 11.70
CA LEU A 132 0.45 6.41 10.61
C LEU A 132 0.33 5.62 9.31
N LEU A 133 1.36 4.85 8.96
CA LEU A 133 1.36 3.99 7.77
C LEU A 133 0.27 2.91 7.85
N GLU A 134 0.05 2.32 9.03
CA GLU A 134 -1.09 1.41 9.27
C GLU A 134 -2.43 2.07 8.99
N SER A 135 -2.63 3.27 9.52
CA SER A 135 -3.88 4.01 9.32
C SER A 135 -4.07 4.41 7.85
N GLU A 136 -2.99 4.79 7.16
CA GLU A 136 -3.05 5.15 5.73
C GLU A 136 -3.32 3.91 4.86
N LEU A 137 -2.68 2.77 5.13
CA LEU A 137 -2.96 1.54 4.40
C LEU A 137 -4.40 1.05 4.63
N GLU A 138 -4.87 1.07 5.88
CA GLU A 138 -6.26 0.73 6.22
C GLU A 138 -7.27 1.64 5.53
N SER A 139 -6.94 2.92 5.35
CA SER A 139 -7.82 3.85 4.64
C SER A 139 -7.99 3.51 3.15
N GLN A 140 -7.14 2.66 2.58
CA GLN A 140 -7.32 2.16 1.21
C GLN A 140 -8.40 1.07 1.11
N LEU A 141 -8.87 0.52 2.23
CA LEU A 141 -9.93 -0.49 2.21
C LEU A 141 -11.26 0.12 1.76
N GLY A 142 -11.84 -0.45 0.71
CA GLY A 142 -13.15 -0.04 0.19
C GLY A 142 -13.12 1.13 -0.80
N GLU A 143 -11.95 1.67 -1.14
CA GLU A 143 -11.78 2.81 -2.06
C GLU A 143 -11.90 2.42 -3.56
N PHE A 144 -11.98 1.12 -3.89
CA PHE A 144 -11.95 0.63 -5.27
C PHE A 144 -13.37 0.35 -5.81
N HIS A 145 -14.01 1.39 -6.35
CA HIS A 145 -15.29 1.30 -7.07
C HIS A 145 -15.39 2.33 -8.20
#